data_AF-A0A0U1PCV8-F1
#
_entry.id   AF-A0A0U1PCV8-F1
#
_cell.length_a   1.000
_cell.length_b   1.000
_cell.length_c   1.000
_cell.angle_alpha   90.00
_cell.angle_beta   90.00
_cell.angle_gamma   90.00
#
_symmetry.space_group_name_H-M   'P 1'
#
loop_
_entity.id
_entity.type
_entity.pdbx_description
1 polymer ?
#
loop_
_entity_poly.entity_id
_entity_poly.type
_entity_poly.pdbx_seq_one_letter_code
_entity_poly.pdbx_strand_id
1 'polypeptide(L)' 'MGYDEGTLLGLLAALGGGLLVGAERERRKGVGPTRGVAGLRTYTLAALLGAVAAMLGTP' A
#
# COMPACT_ATOMS: atom_id res chain seq x y z
N MET A 1 -16.31 -19.79 1.84
CA MET A 1 -15.72 -18.66 1.12
C MET A 1 -14.22 -18.80 1.26
N GLY A 2 -13.55 -19.46 0.31
CA GLY A 2 -12.09 -19.62 0.32
C GLY A 2 -11.48 -18.54 -0.56
N TYR A 3 -10.54 -17.77 -0.02
CA TYR A 3 -9.76 -16.83 -0.83
C TYR A 3 -8.77 -17.64 -1.66
N ASP A 4 -8.64 -17.33 -2.95
CA ASP A 4 -7.59 -17.94 -3.77
C ASP A 4 -6.21 -17.42 -3.32
N GLU A 5 -5.21 -18.27 -3.45
CA GLU A 5 -3.85 -17.95 -3.04
C GLU A 5 -3.26 -16.78 -3.85
N GLY A 6 -3.65 -16.64 -5.12
CA GLY A 6 -3.25 -15.52 -5.98
C GLY A 6 -3.75 -14.18 -5.46
N THR A 7 -5.01 -14.10 -5.05
CA THR A 7 -5.61 -12.93 -4.42
C THR A 7 -4.91 -12.59 -3.12
N LEU A 8 -4.64 -13.58 -2.26
CA LEU A 8 -3.97 -13.34 -0.99
C LEU A 8 -2.55 -12.80 -1.21
N LEU A 9 -1.80 -13.41 -2.13
CA LEU A 9 -0.46 -12.95 -2.51
C LEU A 9 -0.50 -11.57 -3.16
N GLY A 10 -1.48 -11.28 -4.01
CA GLY A 10 -1.66 -9.97 -4.64
C GLY A 10 -1.93 -8.86 -3.62
N LEU A 11 -2.79 -9.13 -2.63
CA LEU A 11 -3.07 -8.20 -1.53
C LEU A 11 -1.84 -7.99 -0.65
N LEU A 12 -1.09 -9.05 -0.33
CA LEU A 12 0.16 -8.94 0.44
C LEU A 12 1.24 -8.17 -0.32
N ALA A 13 1.37 -8.39 -1.63
CA ALA A 13 2.30 -7.65 -2.48
C ALA A 13 1.92 -6.16 -2.55
N ALA A 14 0.64 -5.84 -2.69
CA ALA A 14 0.15 -4.47 -2.67
C ALA A 14 0.39 -3.78 -1.31
N LEU A 15 0.13 -4.50 -0.22
CA LEU A 15 0.42 -4.03 1.14
C LEU A 15 1.92 -3.73 1.31
N GLY A 16 2.78 -4.68 0.95
CA GLY A 16 4.24 -4.53 1.03
C GLY A 16 4.76 -3.38 0.17
N GLY A 17 4.32 -3.29 -1.08
CA GLY A 17 4.70 -2.21 -2.00
C GLY A 17 4.28 -0.83 -1.49
N GLY A 18 3.03 -0.68 -1.01
CA GLY A 18 2.53 0.55 -0.43
C GLY A 18 3.28 0.98 0.84
N LEU A 19 3.62 0.02 1.71
CA LEU A 19 4.42 0.27 2.91
C LEU A 19 5.87 0.67 2.59
N LEU A 20 6.52 -0.01 1.65
CA LEU A 20 7.90 0.31 1.23
C LEU A 20 7.99 1.72 0.65
N VAL A 21 7.09 2.07 -0.28
CA VAL A 21 7.04 3.40 -0.88
C VAL A 21 6.74 4.47 0.16
N GLY A 22 5.75 4.21 1.03
CA GLY A 22 5.41 5.14 2.09
C GLY A 22 6.55 5.34 3.10
N ALA A 23 7.29 4.28 3.45
CA ALA A 23 8.41 4.34 4.38
C ALA A 23 9.60 5.08 3.79
N GLU A 24 9.95 4.81 2.53
CA GLU A 24 11.01 5.54 1.81
C GLU A 24 10.67 7.03 1.68
N ARG A 25 9.41 7.35 1.35
CA ARG A 25 8.94 8.75 1.25
C ARG A 25 8.97 9.46 2.61
N GLU A 26 8.62 8.78 3.69
CA GLU A 26 8.77 9.31 5.06
C GLU A 26 10.24 9.45 5.48
N ARG A 27 11.12 8.56 5.03
CA ARG A 27 12.58 8.67 5.25
C ARG A 27 13.19 9.87 4.53
N ARG A 28 12.86 10.07 3.26
CA ARG A 28 13.34 11.20 2.43
C ARG A 28 12.91 12.55 2.94
N LYS A 29 11.78 12.58 3.61
CA LYS A 29 11.23 13.77 4.21
C LYS A 29 12.30 14.40 5.14
N GLY A 30 13.00 13.64 5.97
CA GLY A 30 14.04 14.13 6.91
C GLY A 30 13.50 14.42 8.33
N VAL A 31 14.40 14.64 9.29
CA VAL A 31 14.08 14.77 10.73
C VAL A 31 13.74 16.22 11.11
N GLY A 32 12.60 16.47 11.77
CA GLY A 32 12.24 17.82 12.25
C GLY A 32 10.84 17.93 12.90
N PRO A 33 10.62 18.90 13.82
CA PRO A 33 9.42 19.00 14.67
C PRO A 33 8.10 19.31 13.94
N THR A 34 8.13 19.66 12.65
CA THR A 34 6.92 19.98 11.84
C THR A 34 6.45 18.81 10.95
N ARG A 35 7.01 17.61 11.12
CA ARG A 35 6.71 16.44 10.29
C ARG A 35 5.42 15.73 10.71
N GLY A 36 4.34 15.97 9.98
CA GLY A 36 3.13 15.15 10.05
C GLY A 36 3.32 13.74 9.49
N VAL A 37 2.95 12.74 10.30
CA VAL A 37 2.98 11.29 9.99
C VAL A 37 1.81 10.92 9.06
N ALA A 38 1.86 11.36 7.80
CA ALA A 38 0.71 11.24 6.89
C ALA A 38 0.98 10.43 5.61
N GLY A 39 2.24 10.13 5.26
CA GLY A 39 2.61 9.51 3.98
C GLY A 39 2.38 8.01 3.92
N LEU A 40 2.68 7.26 4.98
CA LEU A 40 2.65 5.79 4.97
C LEU A 40 1.22 5.24 4.76
N ARG A 41 0.22 5.84 5.42
CA ARG A 41 -1.18 5.43 5.35
C ARG A 41 -1.74 5.60 3.95
N THR A 42 -1.49 6.74 3.31
CA THR A 42 -2.03 7.04 1.97
C THR A 42 -1.47 6.11 0.90
N TYR A 43 -0.16 5.84 0.90
CA TYR A 43 0.43 4.91 -0.08
C TYR A 43 -0.05 3.47 0.13
N THR A 44 -0.19 3.04 1.39
CA THR A 44 -0.72 1.71 1.72
C THR A 44 -2.17 1.56 1.24
N LEU A 45 -3.02 2.55 1.54
CA LEU A 45 -4.41 2.55 1.09
C LEU A 45 -4.53 2.60 -0.43
N ALA A 46 -3.75 3.45 -1.10
CA ALA A 46 -3.76 3.54 -2.56
C ALA A 46 -3.35 2.22 -3.22
N ALA A 47 -2.33 1.54 -2.72
CA ALA A 47 -1.90 0.25 -3.24
C ALA A 47 -2.96 -0.85 -3.04
N LEU A 48 -3.56 -0.93 -1.85
CA LEU A 48 -4.64 -1.88 -1.57
C LEU A 48 -5.89 -1.62 -2.43
N LEU A 49 -6.26 -0.35 -2.61
CA LEU A 49 -7.36 0.03 -3.50
C LEU A 49 -7.09 -0.38 -4.95
N GLY A 50 -5.84 -0.23 -5.42
CA GLY A 50 -5.43 -0.71 -6.74
C GLY A 50 -5.56 -2.23 -6.88
N ALA A 51 -5.16 -3.00 -5.87
CA ALA A 51 -5.34 -4.45 -5.86
C ALA A 51 -6.82 -4.86 -5.89
N VAL A 52 -7.66 -4.20 -5.08
CA VAL A 52 -9.12 -4.44 -5.09
C VAL A 52 -9.73 -4.07 -6.45
N ALA A 53 -9.34 -2.93 -7.03
CA ALA A 53 -9.81 -2.53 -8.35
C ALA A 53 -9.38 -3.52 -9.43
N ALA A 54 -8.15 -4.06 -9.35
CA ALA A 54 -7.67 -5.09 -10.26
C ALA A 54 -8.49 -6.38 -10.13
N MET A 55 -8.85 -6.80 -8.92
CA MET A 55 -9.72 -7.96 -8.68
C MET A 55 -11.14 -7.77 -9.23
N LEU A 56 -11.67 -6.54 -9.21
CA LEU A 56 -13.01 -6.21 -9.69
C LEU A 56 -13.06 -5.92 -11.20
N GLY A 57 -11.94 -5.52 -11.80
CA GLY A 57 -11.83 -5.04 -13.17
C GLY A 57 -11.40 -6.08 -14.20
N THR A 58 -11.30 -7.36 -13.82
CA THR A 58 -11.05 -8.45 -14.76
C THR A 58 -12.33 -8.80 -15.54
N PRO A 59 -12.34 -8.74 -16.88
CA PRO A 59 -13.41 -9.36 -17.68
C PRO A 59 -13.39 -10.89 -17.56
#